data_AF-A0A1M4N2T1-F1
#
_entry.id   AF-A0A1M4N2T1-F1
#
_cell.length_a   1.000
_cell.length_b   1.000
_cell.length_c   1.000
_cell.angle_alpha   90.00
_cell.angle_beta   90.00
_cell.angle_gamma   90.00
#
_symmetry.space_group_name_H-M   'P 1'
#
loop_
_entity.id
_entity.type
_entity.pdbx_description
1 polymer ?
#
loop_
_entity_poly.entity_id
_entity_poly.type
_entity_poly.pdbx_seq_one_letter_code
_entity_poly.pdbx_strand_id
1 'polypeptide(L)'
;MTRKEKLMDLMVRKEKAKLGQESKELGQIAQQAARAEAQSNQLKNLLDESVSQRPAIQSKAQLASTMWFGNAIAQQLTNVEVQREQSAARLAEARGRVAQAEQRVRIYGEKAVETRREARAEADAKEDSRLGERGRTPR
;
A
#
# COMPACT_ATOMS: atom_id res chain seq x y z
N MET A 1 -16.12 -0.32 -31.56
CA MET A 1 -15.41 0.28 -30.41
C MET A 1 -14.84 1.62 -30.86
N THR A 2 -15.22 2.71 -30.21
CA THR A 2 -14.81 4.07 -30.55
C THR A 2 -13.42 4.38 -30.00
N ARG A 3 -12.76 5.41 -30.55
CA ARG A 3 -11.45 5.89 -30.06
C ARG A 3 -11.51 6.32 -28.58
N LYS A 4 -12.65 6.88 -28.15
CA LYS A 4 -12.93 7.33 -26.77
C LYS A 4 -12.95 6.13 -25.80
N GLU A 5 -13.65 5.04 -26.16
CA GLU A 5 -13.69 3.80 -25.37
C GLU A 5 -12.30 3.18 -25.21
N LYS A 6 -11.53 3.10 -26.31
CA LYS A 6 -10.17 2.54 -26.29
C LYS A 6 -9.22 3.36 -25.39
N LEU A 7 -9.34 4.69 -25.40
CA LEU A 7 -8.54 5.56 -24.54
C LEU A 7 -8.89 5.35 -23.06
N MET A 8 -10.17 5.29 -22.71
CA MET A 8 -10.60 5.05 -21.33
C MET A 8 -10.12 3.69 -20.82
N ASP A 9 -10.21 2.64 -21.63
CA ASP A 9 -9.70 1.32 -21.27
C ASP A 9 -8.18 1.32 -21.01
N LEU A 10 -7.41 2.07 -21.82
CA LEU A 10 -5.98 2.24 -21.60
C LEU A 10 -5.67 3.01 -20.30
N MET A 11 -6.46 4.03 -19.98
CA MET A 11 -6.33 4.77 -18.71
C MET A 11 -6.60 3.86 -17.50
N VAL A 12 -7.67 3.05 -17.54
CA VAL A 12 -7.96 2.08 -16.48
C VAL A 12 -6.82 1.07 -16.32
N ARG A 13 -6.26 0.56 -17.42
CA ARG A 13 -5.11 -0.37 -17.37
C ARG A 13 -3.88 0.28 -16.75
N LYS A 14 -3.59 1.54 -17.10
CA LYS A 14 -2.48 2.31 -16.54
C LYS A 14 -2.63 2.50 -15.03
N GLU A 15 -3.82 2.90 -14.56
CA GLU A 15 -4.07 3.08 -13.13
C GLU A 15 -4.03 1.76 -12.36
N LYS A 16 -4.51 0.65 -12.94
CA LYS A 16 -4.36 -0.69 -12.35
C LYS A 16 -2.90 -1.11 -12.22
N ALA A 17 -2.07 -0.81 -13.23
CA ALA A 17 -0.64 -1.09 -13.16
C ALA A 17 0.03 -0.27 -12.04
N LYS A 18 -0.34 1.01 -11.90
CA LYS A 18 0.14 1.89 -10.83
C LYS A 18 -0.29 1.39 -9.45
N LEU A 19 -1.55 1.01 -9.29
CA LEU A 19 -2.06 0.38 -8.06
C LEU A 19 -1.27 -0.89 -7.71
N GLY A 20 -0.95 -1.72 -8.70
CA GLY A 20 -0.12 -2.90 -8.51
C GLY A 20 1.29 -2.59 -8.01
N GLN A 21 1.90 -1.49 -8.48
CA GLN A 21 3.20 -1.02 -7.98
C GLN A 21 3.10 -0.52 -6.54
N GLU A 22 2.13 0.35 -6.25
CA GLU A 22 1.91 0.89 -4.90
C GLU A 22 1.58 -0.23 -3.88
N SER A 23 0.84 -1.26 -4.30
CA SER A 23 0.54 -2.42 -3.46
C SER A 23 1.78 -3.27 -3.15
N LYS A 24 2.70 -3.42 -4.12
CA LYS A 24 3.98 -4.11 -3.90
C LYS A 24 4.86 -3.33 -2.94
N GLU A 25 4.95 -2.01 -3.11
CA GLU A 25 5.67 -1.13 -2.18
C GLU A 25 5.10 -1.24 -0.76
N LEU A 26 3.77 -1.21 -0.61
CA LEU A 26 3.12 -1.41 0.69
C LEU A 26 3.49 -2.76 1.32
N GLY A 27 3.51 -3.83 0.53
CA GLY A 27 3.94 -5.15 1.00
C GLY A 27 5.39 -5.17 1.51
N GLN A 28 6.31 -4.51 0.81
CA GLN A 28 7.70 -4.39 1.24
C GLN A 28 7.84 -3.57 2.53
N ILE A 29 7.13 -2.45 2.63
CA ILE A 29 7.13 -1.60 3.83
C ILE A 29 6.54 -2.35 5.02
N ALA A 30 5.47 -3.12 4.81
CA ALA A 30 4.86 -3.95 5.85
C ALA A 30 5.82 -5.03 6.37
N GLN A 31 6.58 -5.68 5.47
CA GLN A 31 7.61 -6.64 5.87
C GLN A 31 8.74 -5.97 6.67
N GLN A 32 9.17 -4.77 6.28
CA GLN A 32 10.19 -4.02 7.02
C GLN A 32 9.70 -3.63 8.41
N ALA A 33 8.44 -3.17 8.53
CA ALA A 33 7.82 -2.83 9.81
C ALA A 33 7.73 -4.06 10.74
N ALA A 34 7.29 -5.20 10.22
CA ALA A 34 7.22 -6.45 10.98
C ALA A 34 8.60 -6.93 11.46
N ARG A 35 9.65 -6.75 10.64
CA ARG A 35 11.04 -7.06 11.03
C ARG A 35 11.53 -6.16 12.15
N ALA A 36 11.27 -4.85 12.07
CA ALA A 36 11.65 -3.90 13.11
C ALA A 36 10.93 -4.20 14.44
N GLU A 37 9.66 -4.58 14.38
CA GLU A 37 8.88 -5.00 15.56
C GLU A 37 9.43 -6.30 16.18
N ALA A 38 9.73 -7.31 15.35
CA ALA A 38 10.35 -8.54 15.82
C ALA A 38 11.72 -8.30 16.48
N GLN A 39 12.55 -7.43 15.90
CA GLN A 39 13.84 -7.04 16.48
C GLN A 39 13.66 -6.31 17.82
N SER A 40 12.68 -5.42 17.92
CA SER A 40 12.36 -4.74 19.18
C SER A 40 11.99 -5.73 20.28
N ASN A 41 11.13 -6.70 19.96
CA ASN A 41 10.71 -7.73 20.91
C ASN A 41 11.88 -8.64 21.34
N GLN A 42 12.77 -9.01 20.41
CA GLN A 42 13.97 -9.78 20.74
C GLN A 42 14.91 -9.01 21.69
N LEU A 43 15.13 -7.72 21.45
CA LEU A 43 15.96 -6.88 22.33
C LEU A 43 15.34 -6.70 23.71
N LYS A 44 14.01 -6.57 23.81
CA LYS A 44 13.29 -6.51 25.09
C LYS A 44 13.47 -7.81 25.88
N ASN A 45 13.27 -8.96 25.22
CA ASN A 45 13.47 -10.26 25.85
C ASN A 45 14.92 -10.45 26.33
N LEU A 46 15.92 -10.09 25.51
CA LEU A 46 17.33 -10.17 25.91
C LEU A 46 17.66 -9.26 27.11
N LEU A 47 17.04 -8.08 27.18
CA LEU A 47 17.19 -7.19 28.33
C LEU A 47 16.61 -7.84 29.59
N ASP A 48 15.40 -8.36 29.51
CA ASP A 48 14.72 -9.01 30.63
C ASP A 48 15.47 -10.26 31.11
N GLU A 49 16.01 -11.07 30.19
CA GLU A 49 16.88 -12.22 30.49
C GLU A 49 18.17 -11.77 31.18
N SER A 50 18.80 -10.69 30.71
CA SER A 50 20.03 -10.15 31.34
C SER A 50 19.81 -9.59 32.75
N VAL A 51 18.60 -9.12 33.05
CA VAL A 51 18.21 -8.62 34.37
C VAL A 51 17.84 -9.77 35.32
N SER A 52 17.16 -10.80 34.81
CA SER A 52 16.68 -11.93 35.61
C SER A 52 17.77 -12.95 35.97
N GLN A 53 18.81 -13.10 35.15
CA GLN A 53 19.91 -14.05 35.40
C GLN A 53 21.05 -13.50 36.29
N ARG A 54 20.83 -12.45 37.07
CA ARG A 54 21.90 -11.87 37.92
C ARG A 54 22.21 -12.78 39.12
N PRO A 55 23.42 -13.40 39.21
CA PRO A 55 23.80 -14.18 40.39
C PRO A 55 23.98 -13.28 41.63
N ALA A 56 23.68 -13.83 42.81
CA ALA A 56 23.77 -13.11 44.09
C ALA A 56 25.18 -12.65 44.48
N ILE A 57 26.22 -13.21 43.87
CA ILE A 57 27.62 -12.83 44.06
C ILE A 57 28.20 -12.48 42.68
N GLN A 58 28.51 -11.20 42.47
CA GLN A 58 29.15 -10.71 41.25
C GLN A 58 30.51 -10.09 41.58
N SER A 59 31.52 -10.47 40.81
CA SER A 59 32.80 -9.76 40.78
C SER A 59 32.62 -8.35 40.19
N LYS A 60 33.51 -7.41 40.53
CA LYS A 60 33.51 -6.06 39.94
C LYS A 60 33.56 -6.08 38.41
N ALA A 61 34.30 -7.04 37.83
CA ALA A 61 34.38 -7.22 36.38
C ALA A 61 33.04 -7.67 35.76
N GLN A 62 32.31 -8.57 36.43
CA GLN A 62 30.98 -8.98 35.99
C GLN A 62 29.98 -7.84 36.06
N LEU A 63 30.00 -7.04 37.14
CA LEU A 63 29.17 -5.84 37.27
C LEU A 63 29.41 -4.85 36.13
N ALA A 64 30.68 -4.52 35.86
CA ALA A 64 31.05 -3.61 34.78
C ALA A 64 30.60 -4.12 33.39
N SER A 65 30.75 -5.42 33.14
CA SER A 65 30.28 -6.07 31.91
C SER A 65 28.76 -5.99 31.76
N THR A 66 28.00 -6.30 32.81
CA THR A 66 26.53 -6.19 32.78
C THR A 66 26.04 -4.76 32.57
N MET A 67 26.70 -3.75 33.17
CA MET A 67 26.35 -2.35 32.96
C MET A 67 26.62 -1.92 31.51
N TRP A 68 27.77 -2.30 30.96
CA TRP A 68 28.10 -1.99 29.57
C TRP A 68 27.12 -2.66 28.59
N PHE A 69 26.82 -3.94 28.80
CA PHE A 69 25.89 -4.70 27.96
C PHE A 69 24.46 -4.15 28.05
N GLY A 70 23.99 -3.81 29.26
CA GLY A 70 22.69 -3.18 29.47
C GLY A 70 22.57 -1.83 28.78
N ASN A 71 23.60 -0.98 28.87
CA ASN A 71 23.63 0.30 28.16
C ASN A 71 23.65 0.11 26.63
N ALA A 72 24.40 -0.85 26.12
CA ALA A 72 24.45 -1.16 24.69
C ALA A 72 23.07 -1.63 24.17
N ILE A 73 22.39 -2.53 24.90
CA ILE A 73 21.03 -2.97 24.56
C ILE A 73 20.04 -1.82 24.63
N ALA A 74 20.10 -0.99 25.68
CA ALA A 74 19.20 0.15 25.83
C ALA A 74 19.36 1.17 24.69
N GLN A 75 20.60 1.43 24.27
CA GLN A 75 20.89 2.28 23.11
C GLN A 75 20.31 1.67 21.83
N GLN A 76 20.50 0.37 21.62
CA GLN A 76 20.01 -0.32 20.45
C GLN A 76 18.49 -0.42 20.42
N LEU A 77 17.85 -0.57 21.58
CA LEU A 77 16.40 -0.56 21.73
C LEU A 77 15.83 0.80 21.33
N THR A 78 16.40 1.90 21.83
CA THR A 78 16.01 3.26 21.43
C THR A 78 16.07 3.45 19.92
N ASN A 79 17.16 3.01 19.29
CA ASN A 79 17.32 3.11 17.83
C ASN A 79 16.25 2.30 17.07
N VAL A 80 15.96 1.09 17.53
CA VAL A 80 14.94 0.22 16.92
C VAL A 80 13.53 0.77 17.14
N GLU A 81 13.25 1.40 18.29
CA GLU A 81 11.96 2.05 18.54
C GLU A 81 11.75 3.26 17.62
N VAL A 82 12.76 4.10 17.44
CA VAL A 82 12.73 5.18 16.44
C VAL A 82 12.51 4.64 15.03
N GLN A 83 13.20 3.55 14.66
CA GLN A 83 13.00 2.91 13.37
C GLN A 83 11.57 2.35 13.22
N ARG A 84 11.02 1.75 14.28
CA ARG A 84 9.64 1.24 14.29
C ARG A 84 8.63 2.35 14.09
N GLU A 85 8.78 3.49 14.76
CA GLU A 85 7.92 4.66 14.58
C GLU A 85 7.97 5.20 13.16
N GLN A 86 9.19 5.34 12.59
CA GLN A 86 9.37 5.76 11.21
C GLN A 86 8.74 4.76 10.22
N SER A 87 8.91 3.46 10.45
CA SER A 87 8.28 2.42 9.64
C SER A 87 6.76 2.44 9.75
N ALA A 88 6.20 2.70 10.93
CA ALA A 88 4.76 2.82 11.13
C ALA A 88 4.18 4.05 10.40
N ALA A 89 4.86 5.19 10.45
CA ALA A 89 4.48 6.39 9.70
C ALA A 89 4.49 6.13 8.19
N ARG A 90 5.57 5.51 7.67
CA ARG A 90 5.67 5.12 6.25
C ARG A 90 4.59 4.12 5.84
N LEU A 91 4.22 3.19 6.71
CA LEU A 91 3.14 2.23 6.47
C LEU A 91 1.79 2.95 6.33
N ALA A 92 1.50 3.90 7.22
CA ALA A 92 0.28 4.69 7.17
C ALA A 92 0.20 5.51 5.87
N GLU A 93 1.30 6.17 5.49
CA GLU A 93 1.39 6.92 4.23
C GLU A 93 1.21 6.00 3.01
N ALA A 94 1.88 4.85 2.97
CA ALA A 94 1.75 3.88 1.88
C ALA A 94 0.32 3.33 1.75
N ARG A 95 -0.36 3.06 2.88
CA ARG A 95 -1.78 2.68 2.88
C ARG A 95 -2.66 3.79 2.29
N GLY A 96 -2.38 5.05 2.63
CA GLY A 96 -3.06 6.20 2.05
C GLY A 96 -2.87 6.29 0.53
N ARG A 97 -1.65 6.08 0.04
CA ARG A 97 -1.34 6.05 -1.41
C ARG A 97 -2.15 4.96 -2.13
N VAL A 98 -2.13 3.73 -1.61
CA VAL A 98 -2.90 2.61 -2.18
C VAL A 98 -4.39 2.91 -2.21
N ALA A 99 -4.97 3.42 -1.12
CA ALA A 99 -6.39 3.79 -1.08
C ALA A 99 -6.74 4.87 -2.13
N GLN A 100 -5.88 5.87 -2.31
CA GLN A 100 -6.05 6.87 -3.37
C GLN A 100 -5.96 6.25 -4.78
N ALA A 101 -5.03 5.31 -5.01
CA ALA A 101 -4.93 4.61 -6.28
C ALA A 101 -6.15 3.73 -6.57
N GLU A 102 -6.68 3.02 -5.57
CA GLU A 102 -7.92 2.26 -5.67
C GLU A 102 -9.09 3.15 -6.07
N GLN A 103 -9.21 4.33 -5.43
CA GLN A 103 -10.22 5.31 -5.78
C GLN A 103 -10.07 5.81 -7.22
N ARG A 104 -8.85 6.10 -7.68
CA ARG A 104 -8.59 6.47 -9.09
C ARG A 104 -9.03 5.36 -10.04
N VAL A 105 -8.65 4.11 -9.77
CA VAL A 105 -9.06 2.95 -10.59
C VAL A 105 -10.58 2.83 -10.66
N ARG A 106 -11.28 3.03 -9.54
CA ARG A 106 -12.75 3.04 -9.49
C ARG A 106 -13.32 4.14 -10.39
N ILE A 107 -12.90 5.39 -10.22
CA ILE A 107 -13.39 6.54 -10.99
C ILE A 107 -13.18 6.33 -12.49
N TYR A 108 -11.99 5.91 -12.92
CA TYR A 108 -11.73 5.66 -14.33
C TYR A 108 -12.51 4.45 -14.86
N GLY A 109 -12.73 3.42 -14.03
CA GLY A 109 -13.56 2.28 -14.37
C GLY A 109 -15.02 2.67 -14.61
N GLU A 110 -15.59 3.50 -13.73
CA GLU A 110 -16.95 4.03 -13.87
C GLU A 110 -17.08 4.88 -15.14
N LYS A 111 -16.13 5.80 -15.38
CA LYS A 111 -16.09 6.60 -16.62
C LYS A 111 -15.96 5.74 -17.88
N ALA A 112 -15.21 4.63 -17.83
CA ALA A 112 -15.09 3.70 -18.94
C ALA A 112 -16.42 2.98 -19.23
N VAL A 113 -17.18 2.62 -18.20
CA VAL A 113 -18.52 2.03 -18.36
C VAL A 113 -19.51 3.04 -18.92
N GLU A 114 -19.50 4.26 -18.39
CA GLU A 114 -20.37 5.35 -18.86
C GLU A 114 -20.11 5.68 -20.34
N THR A 115 -18.85 5.83 -20.73
CA THR A 115 -18.49 6.08 -22.15
C THR A 115 -18.88 4.95 -23.10
N ARG A 116 -18.86 3.69 -22.64
CA ARG A 116 -19.39 2.56 -23.43
C ARG A 116 -20.91 2.61 -23.56
N ARG A 117 -21.61 3.05 -22.51
CA ARG A 117 -23.07 3.21 -22.52
C ARG A 117 -23.48 4.34 -23.46
N GLU A 118 -22.80 5.48 -23.40
CA GLU A 118 -22.98 6.60 -24.33
C GLU A 118 -22.75 6.17 -25.77
N ALA A 119 -21.65 5.47 -26.06
CA ALA A 119 -21.32 5.04 -27.41
C ALA A 119 -22.34 4.06 -27.99
N ARG A 120 -22.95 3.20 -27.15
CA ARG A 120 -24.06 2.31 -27.55
C ARG A 120 -25.32 3.11 -27.83
N ALA A 121 -25.72 4.00 -26.93
CA ALA A 121 -26.90 4.85 -27.13
C ALA A 121 -26.79 5.72 -28.40
N GLU A 122 -25.61 6.26 -28.70
CA GLU A 122 -25.35 6.98 -29.95
C GLU A 122 -25.42 6.10 -31.20
N ALA A 123 -24.99 4.83 -31.09
CA ALA A 123 -25.09 3.88 -32.19
C ALA A 123 -26.55 3.51 -32.47
N ASP A 124 -27.30 3.21 -31.41
CA ASP A 124 -28.73 2.86 -31.48
C ASP A 124 -29.54 4.04 -32.05
N ALA A 125 -29.29 5.28 -31.60
CA ALA A 125 -29.94 6.48 -32.13
C ALA A 125 -29.61 6.74 -33.62
N LYS A 126 -28.38 6.41 -34.07
CA LYS A 126 -27.99 6.49 -35.48
C LYS A 126 -28.65 5.40 -36.33
N GLU A 127 -28.93 4.25 -35.75
CA GLU A 127 -29.63 3.16 -36.42
C GLU A 127 -31.13 3.47 -36.58
N ASP A 128 -31.77 3.97 -35.51
CA ASP A 128 -33.17 4.40 -35.53
C ASP A 128 -33.43 5.54 -36.52
N SER A 129 -32.53 6.55 -36.56
CA SER A 129 -32.63 7.64 -37.54
C SER A 129 -32.47 7.15 -38.99
N ARG A 130 -31.58 6.19 -39.24
CA ARG A 130 -31.43 5.55 -40.56
C ARG A 130 -32.65 4.74 -40.98
N LEU A 131 -33.32 4.06 -40.05
CA LEU A 131 -34.55 3.31 -40.33
C LEU A 131 -35.74 4.25 -40.58
N GLY A 132 -35.80 5.38 -39.85
CA GLY A 132 -36.80 6.43 -40.07
C GLY A 132 -36.70 7.12 -41.43
N GLU A 133 -35.50 7.31 -41.98
CA GLU A 133 -35.29 7.87 -43.33
C GLU A 133 -35.74 6.90 -44.44
N ARG A 134 -35.58 5.59 -44.25
CA ARG A 134 -36.01 4.57 -45.23
C ARG A 134 -37.54 4.38 -45.30
N GLY A 135 -38.28 4.80 -44.28
CA GLY A 135 -39.75 4.78 -44.25
C GLY A 135 -40.42 5.99 -44.90
N ARG A 136 -39.64 6.98 -45.38
CA ARG A 136 -40.12 8.24 -45.98
C ARG A 136 -39.85 8.32 -47.49
N THR A 137 -39.79 7.21 -48.21
CA THR A 137 -39.92 7.26 -49.68
C THR A 137 -41.38 7.52 -50.03
N PRO A 138 -41.74 8.72 -50.56
CA PRO A 138 -43.09 8.95 -51.06
C PRO A 138 -43.26 8.11 -52.34
N ARG A 139 -44.42 7.48 -52.48
CA ARG A 139 -44.89 6.97 -53.78
C ARG A 139 -45.31 8.14 -54.67
#